data_AF-A0A511V6B0-F1
#
_entry.id   AF-A0A511V6B0-F1
#
_cell.length_a   1.000
_cell.length_b   1.000
_cell.length_c   1.000
_cell.angle_alpha   90.00
_cell.angle_beta   90.00
_cell.angle_gamma   90.00
#
_symmetry.space_group_name_H-M   'P 1'
#
loop_
_entity.id
_entity.type
_entity.pdbx_description
1 polymer ?
#
loop_
_entity_poly.entity_id
_entity_poly.type
_entity_poly.pdbx_seq_one_letter_code
_entity_poly.pdbx_strand_id
1 'polypeptide(L)' 'MWKCPYCGSEQGMPYQDSNLTGMLCLAETCGRFHAMTEEESRRVERHVFESDM' A
#
# COMPACT_ATOMS: atom_id res chain seq x y z
N MET A 1 8.16 -3.88 -5.16
CA MET A 1 7.57 -2.53 -5.20
C MET A 1 6.08 -2.65 -5.45
N TRP A 2 5.25 -2.03 -4.60
CA TRP A 2 3.80 -2.00 -4.78
C TRP A 2 3.42 -1.11 -5.97
N LYS A 3 2.34 -1.46 -6.69
CA LYS A 3 1.75 -0.63 -7.74
C LYS A 3 0.25 -0.48 -7.50
N CYS A 4 -0.23 0.75 -7.59
CA CYS A 4 -1.64 1.05 -7.49
C CYS A 4 -2.41 0.32 -8.59
N PRO A 5 -3.39 -0.55 -8.26
CA PRO A 5 -4.12 -1.32 -9.25
C PRO A 5 -5.03 -0.45 -10.14
N TYR A 6 -5.23 0.81 -9.77
CA TYR A 6 -6.12 1.74 -10.47
C TYR A 6 -5.40 2.67 -11.45
N CYS A 7 -4.18 3.12 -11.12
CA CYS A 7 -3.45 4.09 -11.94
C CYS A 7 -2.00 3.68 -12.27
N GLY A 8 -1.52 2.55 -11.72
CA GLY A 8 -0.17 2.06 -11.95
C GLY A 8 0.94 2.80 -11.20
N SER A 9 0.62 3.85 -10.43
CA SER A 9 1.60 4.58 -9.61
C SER A 9 2.26 3.68 -8.57
N GLU A 10 3.54 3.93 -8.33
CA GLU A 10 4.32 3.27 -7.27
C GLU A 10 4.27 4.05 -5.94
N GLN A 11 3.67 5.24 -5.95
CA GLN A 11 3.51 6.08 -4.76
C GLN A 11 2.34 5.58 -3.93
N GLY A 12 2.62 4.70 -2.98
CA GLY A 12 1.65 4.16 -2.03
C GLY A 12 2.11 4.33 -0.60
N MET A 13 1.16 4.51 0.32
CA MET A 13 1.39 4.53 1.76
C MET A 13 0.59 3.39 2.41
N PRO A 14 1.22 2.53 3.21
CA PRO A 14 0.48 1.56 4.01
C PRO A 14 -0.41 2.27 5.02
N TYR A 15 -1.63 1.79 5.17
CA TYR A 15 -2.59 2.30 6.14
C TYR A 15 -3.23 1.12 6.88
N GLN A 16 -3.22 1.21 8.20
CA GLN A 16 -3.80 0.20 9.08
C GLN A 16 -4.48 0.88 10.27
N ASP A 17 -5.75 0.56 10.49
CA ASP A 17 -6.51 0.88 11.69
C ASP A 17 -7.30 -0.35 12.19
N SER A 18 -8.21 -0.16 13.16
CA SER A 18 -8.99 -1.25 13.75
C SER A 18 -9.98 -1.94 12.79
N ASN A 19 -10.29 -1.33 11.64
CA ASN A 19 -11.30 -1.79 10.69
C ASN A 19 -10.78 -1.89 9.24
N LEU A 20 -9.70 -1.19 8.91
CA LEU A 20 -9.17 -1.06 7.56
C LEU A 20 -7.67 -1.35 7.54
N THR A 21 -7.28 -2.27 6.65
CA THR A 21 -5.88 -2.57 6.34
C THR A 21 -5.71 -2.49 4.84
N GLY A 22 -4.68 -1.80 4.36
CA GLY A 22 -4.48 -1.62 2.93
C GLY A 22 -3.40 -0.62 2.55
N MET A 23 -3.48 -0.13 1.32
CA MET A 23 -2.55 0.85 0.75
C MET A 23 -3.32 2.04 0.18
N LEU A 24 -2.94 3.25 0.61
CA LEU A 24 -3.44 4.51 0.04
C LEU A 24 -2.51 4.94 -1.11
N CYS A 25 -3.06 5.12 -2.31
CA CYS A 25 -2.31 5.69 -3.43
C CYS A 25 -2.13 7.21 -3.23
N LEU A 26 -0.88 7.67 -3.24
CA LEU A 26 -0.52 9.09 -3.06
C LEU A 26 -0.36 9.86 -4.37
N ALA A 27 -0.61 9.23 -5.52
CA ALA A 27 -0.60 9.96 -6.78
C ALA A 27 -1.68 11.05 -6.79
N GLU A 28 -1.30 12.27 -7.20
CA GLU A 28 -2.15 13.47 -7.22
C GLU A 28 -3.48 13.26 -7.95
N THR A 29 -3.49 12.40 -8.98
CA THR A 29 -4.67 12.11 -9.80
C THR A 29 -5.41 10.82 -9.40
N CYS A 30 -4.98 10.12 -8.35
CA CYS A 30 -5.58 8.85 -7.94
C CYS A 30 -6.22 8.90 -6.54
N GLY A 31 -5.44 9.09 -5.48
CA GLY A 31 -5.95 9.13 -4.11
C GLY A 31 -6.73 7.90 -3.62
N ARG A 32 -6.74 6.79 -4.38
CA ARG A 32 -7.59 5.62 -4.07
C ARG A 32 -6.97 4.75 -2.99
N PHE A 33 -7.81 4.29 -2.08
CA PHE A 33 -7.47 3.25 -1.12
C PHE A 33 -7.71 1.86 -1.71
N HIS A 34 -6.71 0.99 -1.59
CA HIS A 34 -6.80 -0.42 -1.93
C HIS A 34 -6.79 -1.24 -0.64
N ALA A 35 -7.95 -1.77 -0.27
CA ALA A 35 -8.08 -2.68 0.86
C ALA A 35 -7.29 -3.96 0.58
N MET A 36 -6.53 -4.40 1.58
CA MET A 36 -5.73 -5.61 1.53
C MET A 36 -6.14 -6.54 2.66
N THR A 37 -5.94 -7.83 2.45
CA THR A 37 -5.97 -8.81 3.53
C THR A 37 -4.77 -8.62 4.46
N GLU A 38 -4.85 -9.16 5.68
CA GLU A 38 -3.72 -9.13 6.62
C GLU A 38 -2.47 -9.80 6.03
N GLU A 39 -2.64 -10.86 5.23
CA GLU A 39 -1.52 -11.57 4.60
C GLU A 39 -0.81 -10.71 3.56
N GLU A 40 -1.56 -9.96 2.75
CA GLU A 40 -1.03 -9.05 1.76
C GLU A 40 -0.31 -7.87 2.42
N SER A 41 -0.89 -7.31 3.48
CA SER A 41 -0.30 -6.21 4.24
C SER A 41 1.06 -6.57 4.85
N ARG A 42 1.17 -7.74 5.52
CA ARG A 42 2.45 -8.21 6.10
C ARG A 42 3.55 -8.41 5.06
N ARG A 43 3.20 -8.83 3.83
CA ARG A 43 4.18 -8.98 2.74
C ARG A 43 4.71 -7.62 2.29
N VAL A 44 3.84 -6.61 2.21
CA VAL A 44 4.23 -5.25 1.82
C VAL A 44 5.13 -4.62 2.90
N GLU A 45 4.76 -4.71 4.18
CA GLU A 45 5.58 -4.19 5.28
C GLU A 45 7.00 -4.76 5.25
N ARG A 46 7.13 -6.09 5.16
CA ARG A 46 8.44 -6.75 5.10
C ARG A 46 9.29 -6.26 3.93
N HIS A 47 8.67 -6.04 2.77
CA HIS A 47 9.38 -5.52 1.61
C HIS A 47 9.83 -4.06 1.78
N VAL A 48 9.04 -3.21 2.46
CA VAL A 48 9.44 -1.83 2.76
C VAL A 48 10.67 -1.82 3.68
N PHE A 49 10.64 -2.60 4.76
CA PHE A 49 11.77 -2.71 5.70
C PHE A 49 13.04 -3.27 5.07
N GLU A 50 12.95 -4.23 4.15
CA GLU A 50 14.12 -4.80 3.46
C GLU A 50 14.75 -3.82 2.46
N SER A 51 13.99 -2.87 1.91
CA SER A 51 14.50 -1.86 0.97
C SER A 51 15.11 -0.62 1.63
N ASP A 52 14.90 -0.42 2.94
CA ASP A 52 15.45 0.68 3.72
C ASP A 52 16.73 0.31 4.50
N MET A 53 17.27 -0.91 4.31
CA MET A 53 18.58 -1.38 4.82
C MET A 53 19.62 -1.52 3.69
#